data_AF-A0A2G4GZD5-F1
#
_entry.id   AF-A0A2G4GZD5-F1
#
_cell.length_a   1.000
_cell.length_b   1.000
_cell.length_c   1.000
_cell.angle_alpha   90.00
_cell.angle_beta   90.00
_cell.angle_gamma   90.00
#
_symmetry.space_group_name_H-M   'P 1'
#
loop_
_entity.id
_entity.type
_entity.pdbx_description
1 polymer ?
#
loop_
_entity_poly.entity_id
_entity_poly.type
_entity_poly.pdbx_seq_one_letter_code
_entity_poly.pdbx_strand_id
1 'polypeptide(L)'
;PLKEMNPGQRHFAQAILSVALSGRGHMKAEQIMALEHVLFELEKDSGPKRDAENYFVSIFGAPNPKGTWGFRWEGHHLSLNFTLVDGELVSSTPSFFASNPGKIKEGQPGPVGLEVLQYEDDLGRQLAKSLTPEQRKQGFLSKDPFKDIVTGNKQKADGLIKHKGIAATALTAEQKQMLGKIIFEYVSRARPDFAVREIKAIDAVKDTLVFAWNGGLEVGEPHYYSIQGPTFLFEMANFQGGANHVHASWRDLKKDFAYDPLREHAKEHAAGK
;
A
#
# COMPACT_ATOMS: atom_id res chain seq x y z
N PRO A 1 17.98 -11.06 -7.31
CA PRO A 1 17.24 -10.35 -8.38
C PRO A 1 16.50 -11.34 -9.30
N LEU A 2 15.31 -11.03 -9.79
CA LEU A 2 14.54 -11.92 -10.69
C LEU A 2 15.25 -12.15 -12.02
N LYS A 3 15.91 -11.11 -12.57
CA LYS A 3 16.70 -11.21 -13.81
C LYS A 3 17.87 -12.20 -13.76
N GLU A 4 18.35 -12.53 -12.55
CA GLU A 4 19.45 -13.49 -12.34
C GLU A 4 18.96 -14.90 -12.00
N MET A 5 17.66 -15.10 -11.84
CA MET A 5 17.07 -16.39 -11.52
C MET A 5 16.98 -17.28 -12.77
N ASN A 6 17.27 -18.57 -12.59
CA ASN A 6 16.94 -19.56 -13.61
C ASN A 6 15.40 -19.76 -13.74
N PRO A 7 14.91 -20.42 -14.80
CA PRO A 7 13.47 -20.55 -15.02
C PRO A 7 12.70 -21.18 -13.85
N GLY A 8 13.27 -22.18 -13.17
CA GLY A 8 12.64 -22.82 -12.01
C GLY A 8 12.55 -21.90 -10.80
N GLN A 9 13.63 -21.19 -10.49
CA GLN A 9 13.66 -20.18 -9.41
C GLN A 9 12.63 -19.07 -9.67
N ARG A 10 12.56 -18.58 -10.90
CA ARG A 10 11.60 -17.54 -11.30
C ARG A 10 10.15 -18.02 -11.18
N HIS A 11 9.88 -19.25 -11.59
CA HIS A 11 8.56 -19.87 -11.42
C HIS A 11 8.13 -19.93 -9.94
N PHE A 12 9.02 -20.39 -9.05
CA PHE A 12 8.71 -20.45 -7.62
C PHE A 12 8.61 -19.09 -6.95
N ALA A 13 9.44 -18.12 -7.35
CA ALA A 13 9.33 -16.74 -6.89
C ALA A 13 7.93 -16.19 -7.22
N GLN A 14 7.49 -16.34 -8.47
CA GLN A 14 6.17 -15.91 -8.92
C GLN A 14 5.03 -16.65 -8.21
N ALA A 15 5.19 -17.96 -7.98
CA ALA A 15 4.22 -18.73 -7.20
C ALA A 15 4.06 -18.18 -5.77
N ILE A 16 5.16 -17.82 -5.09
CA ILE A 16 5.12 -17.24 -3.74
C ILE A 16 4.38 -15.89 -3.74
N LEU A 17 4.61 -15.02 -4.72
CA LEU A 17 3.89 -13.76 -4.85
C LEU A 17 2.38 -13.98 -5.05
N SER A 18 2.04 -14.90 -5.97
CA SER A 18 0.66 -15.22 -6.32
C SER A 18 -0.15 -15.77 -5.13
N VAL A 19 0.45 -16.60 -4.27
CA VAL A 19 -0.24 -17.16 -3.10
C VAL A 19 -0.32 -16.22 -1.90
N ALA A 20 0.49 -15.17 -1.87
CA ALA A 20 0.50 -14.19 -0.78
C ALA A 20 -0.49 -13.03 -1.03
N LEU A 21 -0.77 -12.74 -2.29
CA LEU A 21 -1.71 -11.72 -2.72
C LEU A 21 -3.08 -12.32 -3.09
N SER A 22 -4.11 -11.48 -3.16
CA SER A 22 -5.33 -11.83 -3.87
C SER A 22 -5.10 -11.79 -5.37
N GLY A 23 -6.02 -12.33 -6.17
CA GLY A 23 -5.97 -12.17 -7.63
C GLY A 23 -5.88 -10.70 -8.06
N ARG A 24 -6.59 -9.79 -7.38
CA ARG A 24 -6.51 -8.33 -7.64
C ARG A 24 -5.15 -7.76 -7.25
N GLY A 25 -4.64 -8.11 -6.07
CA GLY A 25 -3.33 -7.64 -5.60
C GLY A 25 -2.19 -8.12 -6.51
N HIS A 26 -2.24 -9.38 -6.94
CA HIS A 26 -1.26 -9.95 -7.85
C HIS A 26 -1.30 -9.29 -9.23
N MET A 27 -2.49 -9.07 -9.80
CA MET A 27 -2.63 -8.32 -11.06
C MET A 27 -2.05 -6.91 -10.95
N LYS A 28 -2.33 -6.19 -9.86
CA LYS A 28 -1.72 -4.86 -9.62
C LYS A 28 -0.20 -4.92 -9.56
N ALA A 29 0.37 -5.90 -8.86
CA ALA A 29 1.81 -6.08 -8.75
C ALA A 29 2.46 -6.33 -10.12
N GLU A 30 1.91 -7.26 -10.91
CA GLU A 30 2.41 -7.58 -12.25
C GLU A 30 2.29 -6.38 -13.21
N GLN A 31 1.17 -5.65 -13.16
CA GLN A 31 0.98 -4.45 -13.97
C GLN A 31 1.98 -3.35 -13.61
N ILE A 32 2.26 -3.13 -12.32
CA ILE A 32 3.27 -2.17 -11.86
C ILE A 32 4.66 -2.56 -12.36
N MET A 33 5.02 -3.85 -12.26
CA MET A 33 6.29 -4.34 -12.78
C MET A 33 6.38 -4.12 -14.30
N ALA A 34 5.31 -4.39 -15.03
CA ALA A 34 5.25 -4.19 -16.49
C ALA A 34 5.34 -2.72 -16.90
N LEU A 35 4.84 -1.78 -16.08
CA LEU A 35 4.94 -0.34 -16.35
C LEU A 35 6.40 0.17 -16.39
N GLU A 36 7.36 -0.58 -15.85
CA GLU A 36 8.79 -0.25 -16.03
C GLU A 36 9.19 -0.23 -17.52
N HIS A 37 8.58 -1.04 -18.39
CA HIS A 37 8.82 -0.94 -19.84
C HIS A 37 8.25 0.34 -20.45
N VAL A 38 7.06 0.78 -19.99
CA VAL A 38 6.47 2.05 -20.43
C VAL A 38 7.37 3.21 -20.01
N LEU A 39 7.89 3.19 -18.78
CA LEU A 39 8.85 4.19 -18.31
C LEU A 39 10.15 4.16 -19.07
N PHE A 40 10.68 2.98 -19.38
CA PHE A 40 11.90 2.84 -20.18
C PHE A 40 11.79 3.64 -21.48
N GLU A 41 10.68 3.48 -22.20
CA GLU A 41 10.42 4.19 -23.45
C GLU A 41 10.16 5.69 -23.25
N LEU A 42 9.42 6.07 -22.21
CA LEU A 42 9.10 7.47 -21.92
C LEU A 42 10.32 8.29 -21.47
N GLU A 43 11.20 7.69 -20.66
CA GLU A 43 12.35 8.38 -20.07
C GLU A 43 13.57 8.42 -21.02
N LYS A 44 13.58 7.65 -22.11
CA LYS A 44 14.62 7.70 -23.16
C LYS A 44 16.05 7.67 -22.59
N ASP A 45 16.30 6.75 -21.66
CA ASP A 45 17.59 6.57 -20.97
C ASP A 45 18.11 7.80 -20.16
N SER A 46 17.23 8.74 -19.81
CA SER A 46 17.61 9.94 -19.03
C SER A 46 17.79 9.70 -17.53
N GLY A 47 17.59 8.47 -17.05
CA GLY A 47 17.61 8.10 -15.62
C GLY A 47 18.13 6.68 -15.35
N PRO A 48 17.90 6.13 -14.13
CA PRO A 48 18.22 4.75 -13.83
C PRO A 48 17.57 3.81 -14.84
N LYS A 49 18.30 2.78 -15.28
CA LYS A 49 17.78 1.84 -16.28
C LYS A 49 16.52 1.14 -15.76
N ARG A 50 15.39 1.42 -16.41
CA ARG A 50 14.09 0.80 -16.16
C ARG A 50 14.09 -0.63 -16.69
N ASP A 51 13.59 -1.55 -15.87
CA ASP A 51 13.65 -2.99 -16.15
C ASP A 51 12.60 -3.71 -15.30
N ALA A 52 11.63 -4.34 -15.97
CA ALA A 52 10.53 -5.07 -15.33
C ALA A 52 11.03 -6.31 -14.55
N GLU A 53 12.25 -6.78 -14.80
CA GLU A 53 12.88 -7.89 -14.09
C GLU A 53 13.84 -7.42 -12.97
N ASN A 54 14.01 -6.11 -12.77
CA ASN A 54 14.84 -5.54 -11.71
C ASN A 54 14.09 -5.47 -10.37
N TYR A 55 13.42 -6.58 -10.04
CA TYR A 55 12.77 -6.84 -8.76
C TYR A 55 13.50 -7.96 -8.01
N PHE A 56 13.32 -8.00 -6.70
CA PHE A 56 14.10 -8.84 -5.79
C PHE A 56 13.15 -9.61 -4.88
N VAL A 57 13.42 -10.90 -4.76
CA VAL A 57 12.82 -11.73 -3.70
C VAL A 57 13.90 -12.01 -2.66
N SER A 58 13.62 -11.61 -1.43
CA SER A 58 14.49 -11.88 -0.28
C SER A 58 13.75 -12.79 0.70
N ILE A 59 14.37 -13.89 1.11
CA ILE A 59 13.80 -14.85 2.06
C ILE A 59 14.54 -14.74 3.39
N PHE A 60 13.78 -14.73 4.49
CA PHE A 60 14.28 -14.61 5.85
C PHE A 60 13.87 -15.85 6.65
N GLY A 61 14.85 -16.56 7.21
CA GLY A 61 14.64 -17.88 7.79
C GLY A 61 14.55 -18.98 6.73
N ALA A 62 14.20 -20.19 7.16
CA ALA A 62 14.03 -21.34 6.27
C ALA A 62 12.54 -21.55 5.97
N PRO A 63 12.11 -21.50 4.70
CA PRO A 63 10.72 -21.81 4.34
C PRO A 63 10.30 -23.19 4.86
N ASN A 64 9.23 -23.21 5.65
CA ASN A 64 8.69 -24.43 6.23
C ASN A 64 7.16 -24.28 6.38
N PRO A 65 6.36 -25.29 6.01
CA PRO A 65 4.89 -25.24 6.12
C PRO A 65 4.34 -25.01 7.52
N LYS A 66 5.13 -25.25 8.57
CA LYS A 66 4.79 -25.04 9.98
C LYS A 66 5.85 -24.23 10.72
N GLY A 67 6.73 -23.54 9.99
CA GLY A 67 7.81 -22.77 10.58
C GLY A 67 7.51 -21.28 10.58
N THR A 68 8.40 -20.54 11.25
CA THR A 68 8.43 -19.08 11.22
C THR A 68 9.46 -18.62 10.21
N TRP A 69 9.02 -17.93 9.18
CA TRP A 69 9.86 -17.38 8.11
C TRP A 69 9.13 -16.22 7.43
N GLY A 70 9.84 -15.44 6.63
CA GLY A 70 9.24 -14.33 5.90
C GLY A 70 9.91 -14.13 4.56
N PHE A 71 9.29 -13.31 3.73
CA PHE A 71 9.91 -12.89 2.49
C PHE A 71 9.49 -11.47 2.12
N ARG A 72 10.29 -10.86 1.25
CA ARG A 72 10.01 -9.57 0.65
C ARG A 72 10.02 -9.67 -0.87
N TRP A 73 9.18 -8.86 -1.50
CA TRP A 73 9.20 -8.61 -2.93
C TRP A 73 9.38 -7.12 -3.17
N GLU A 74 10.53 -6.72 -3.70
CA GLU A 74 10.91 -5.31 -3.75
C GLU A 74 11.50 -4.91 -5.11
N GLY A 75 11.21 -3.69 -5.54
CA GLY A 75 11.76 -3.05 -6.72
C GLY A 75 11.33 -1.59 -6.75
N HIS A 76 11.52 -0.92 -7.88
CA HIS A 76 11.39 0.53 -7.98
C HIS A 76 10.01 1.08 -7.53
N HIS A 77 8.91 0.43 -7.91
CA HIS A 77 7.54 0.87 -7.59
C HIS A 77 6.73 -0.13 -6.74
N LEU A 78 7.38 -1.14 -6.16
CA LEU A 78 6.71 -2.18 -5.38
C LEU A 78 7.58 -2.58 -4.20
N SER A 79 7.04 -2.58 -2.98
CA SER A 79 7.68 -3.18 -1.80
C SER A 79 6.63 -3.88 -0.96
N LEU A 80 6.73 -5.21 -0.89
CA LEU A 80 5.79 -6.08 -0.19
C LEU A 80 6.54 -6.92 0.83
N ASN A 81 6.00 -7.00 2.04
CA ASN A 81 6.61 -7.69 3.17
C ASN A 81 5.62 -8.72 3.72
N PHE A 82 6.08 -9.94 3.91
CA PHE A 82 5.26 -11.03 4.43
C PHE A 82 5.97 -11.76 5.56
N THR A 83 5.26 -12.02 6.65
CA THR A 83 5.76 -12.80 7.78
C THR A 83 4.80 -13.94 8.06
N LEU A 84 5.34 -15.15 8.14
CA LEU A 84 4.65 -16.36 8.53
C LEU A 84 5.13 -16.82 9.90
N VAL A 85 4.20 -17.22 10.77
CA VAL A 85 4.47 -17.84 12.07
C VAL A 85 3.66 -19.13 12.13
N ASP A 86 4.30 -20.25 12.46
CA ASP A 86 3.71 -21.58 12.49
C ASP A 86 2.95 -21.96 11.20
N GLY A 87 3.44 -21.46 10.05
CA GLY A 87 2.81 -21.66 8.74
C GLY A 87 1.66 -20.71 8.41
N GLU A 88 1.22 -19.86 9.35
CA GLU A 88 0.18 -18.87 9.12
C GLU A 88 0.76 -17.51 8.71
N LEU A 89 0.17 -16.87 7.70
CA LEU A 89 0.50 -15.48 7.38
C LEU A 89 -0.01 -14.55 8.50
N VAL A 90 0.89 -13.90 9.23
CA VAL A 90 0.57 -13.03 10.36
C VAL A 90 0.82 -11.54 10.10
N SER A 91 1.54 -11.21 9.02
CA SER A 91 1.74 -9.84 8.54
C SER A 91 1.91 -9.83 7.01
N SER A 92 1.29 -8.84 6.37
CA SER A 92 1.45 -8.51 4.94
C SER A 92 1.92 -7.05 4.76
N THR A 93 2.47 -6.44 5.81
CA THR A 93 2.92 -5.05 5.83
C THR A 93 4.39 -4.94 6.26
N PRO A 94 5.11 -3.88 5.85
CA PRO A 94 4.66 -2.80 4.96
C PRO A 94 4.32 -3.26 3.55
N SER A 95 3.29 -2.64 2.97
CA SER A 95 2.84 -2.88 1.61
C SER A 95 2.82 -1.55 0.86
N PHE A 96 3.58 -1.47 -0.22
CA PHE A 96 3.71 -0.28 -1.06
C PHE A 96 3.49 -0.66 -2.52
N PHE A 97 2.56 0.05 -3.15
CA PHE A 97 2.25 -0.02 -4.57
C PHE A 97 2.37 1.38 -5.16
N ALA A 98 3.16 1.55 -6.21
CA ALA A 98 3.24 2.79 -6.96
C ALA A 98 3.02 2.56 -8.46
N SER A 99 2.45 3.55 -9.14
CA SER A 99 2.22 3.51 -10.59
C SER A 99 2.76 4.77 -11.22
N ASN A 100 3.69 4.60 -12.17
CA ASN A 100 4.21 5.66 -13.02
C ASN A 100 4.33 5.13 -14.46
N PRO A 101 3.65 5.72 -15.44
CA PRO A 101 2.58 6.70 -15.25
C PRO A 101 1.43 6.14 -14.39
N GLY A 102 0.72 7.03 -13.68
CA GLY A 102 -0.50 6.68 -12.96
C GLY A 102 -1.57 6.19 -13.92
N LYS A 103 -1.75 6.94 -15.01
CA LYS A 103 -2.57 6.63 -16.18
C LYS A 103 -1.77 6.77 -17.47
N ILE A 104 -1.85 5.77 -18.35
CA ILE A 104 -1.28 5.86 -19.70
C ILE A 104 -2.18 6.76 -20.57
N LYS A 105 -1.63 7.89 -21.02
CA LYS A 105 -2.31 8.89 -21.84
C LYS A 105 -2.19 8.56 -23.33
N GLU A 106 -3.05 9.17 -24.14
CA GLU A 106 -2.94 9.08 -25.61
C GLU A 106 -1.56 9.57 -26.07
N GLY A 107 -0.96 8.85 -27.03
CA GLY A 107 0.39 9.13 -27.53
C GLY A 107 1.54 8.61 -26.65
N GLN A 108 1.26 8.02 -25.49
CA GLN A 108 2.25 7.31 -24.68
C GLN A 108 2.34 5.82 -25.10
N PRO A 109 3.50 5.17 -24.90
CA PRO A 109 3.63 3.74 -25.15
C PRO A 109 2.82 2.92 -24.13
N GLY A 110 2.37 1.74 -24.56
CA GLY A 110 1.56 0.83 -23.75
C GLY A 110 0.04 1.01 -23.92
N PRO A 111 -0.77 0.31 -23.09
CA PRO A 111 -2.22 0.30 -23.21
C PRO A 111 -2.84 1.62 -22.72
N VAL A 112 -3.24 2.48 -23.66
CA VAL A 112 -3.92 3.75 -23.37
C VAL A 112 -5.13 3.53 -22.46
N GLY A 113 -5.21 4.34 -21.40
CA GLY A 113 -6.27 4.27 -20.40
C GLY A 113 -6.01 3.32 -19.24
N LEU A 114 -4.94 2.50 -19.26
CA LEU A 114 -4.54 1.71 -18.10
C LEU A 114 -4.21 2.64 -16.93
N GLU A 115 -4.84 2.36 -15.77
CA GLU A 115 -4.70 3.13 -14.54
C GLU A 115 -4.75 2.16 -13.34
N VAL A 116 -3.57 1.69 -12.89
CA VAL A 116 -3.48 0.51 -12.00
C VAL A 116 -4.03 0.79 -10.60
N LEU A 117 -3.83 2.01 -10.09
CA LEU A 117 -4.23 2.44 -8.75
C LEU A 117 -5.45 3.39 -8.79
N GLN A 118 -6.27 3.30 -9.86
CA GLN A 118 -7.41 4.18 -10.07
C GLN A 118 -8.39 4.18 -8.88
N TYR A 119 -8.76 2.98 -8.40
CA TYR A 119 -9.82 2.84 -7.40
C TYR A 119 -9.47 3.52 -6.08
N GLU A 120 -8.25 3.37 -5.59
CA GLU A 120 -7.80 4.00 -4.35
C GLU A 120 -7.61 5.52 -4.46
N ASP A 121 -7.18 6.06 -5.61
CA ASP A 121 -7.13 7.51 -5.86
C ASP A 121 -8.57 8.08 -5.93
N ASP A 122 -9.42 7.50 -6.78
CA ASP A 122 -10.79 7.95 -7.00
C ASP A 122 -11.63 7.91 -5.73
N LEU A 123 -11.55 6.85 -4.93
CA LEU A 123 -12.30 6.74 -3.67
C LEU A 123 -11.84 7.79 -2.64
N GLY A 124 -10.54 8.05 -2.54
CA GLY A 124 -10.00 9.10 -1.67
C GLY A 124 -10.54 10.48 -2.05
N ARG A 125 -10.50 10.80 -3.35
CA ARG A 125 -11.03 12.04 -3.92
C ARG A 125 -12.53 12.18 -3.73
N GLN A 126 -13.29 11.10 -3.94
CA GLN A 126 -14.74 11.07 -3.72
C GLN A 126 -15.07 11.38 -2.25
N LEU A 127 -14.38 10.75 -1.30
CA LEU A 127 -14.57 11.04 0.13
C LEU A 127 -14.26 12.51 0.43
N ALA A 128 -13.12 13.03 -0.04
CA ALA A 128 -12.74 14.44 0.17
C ALA A 128 -13.76 15.43 -0.42
N LYS A 129 -14.24 15.17 -1.64
CA LYS A 129 -15.29 15.98 -2.29
C LYS A 129 -16.61 15.94 -1.51
N SER A 130 -16.96 14.80 -0.94
CA SER A 130 -18.20 14.61 -0.20
C SER A 130 -18.23 15.31 1.17
N LEU A 131 -17.08 15.75 1.71
CA LEU A 131 -17.03 16.45 2.99
C LEU A 131 -17.72 17.82 2.91
N THR A 132 -18.56 18.12 3.90
CA THR A 132 -19.17 19.45 4.10
C THR A 132 -18.12 20.52 4.39
N PRO A 133 -18.43 21.83 4.24
CA PRO A 133 -17.50 22.89 4.60
C PRO A 133 -16.94 22.78 6.03
N GLU A 134 -17.77 22.37 6.98
CA GLU A 134 -17.40 22.16 8.39
C GLU A 134 -16.47 20.96 8.56
N GLN A 135 -16.77 19.85 7.87
CA GLN A 135 -15.93 18.67 7.89
C GLN A 135 -14.57 18.93 7.23
N ARG A 136 -14.53 19.70 6.14
CA ARG A 136 -13.28 20.08 5.45
C ARG A 136 -12.34 20.86 6.35
N LYS A 137 -12.84 21.71 7.27
CA LYS A 137 -12.01 22.41 8.26
C LYS A 137 -11.23 21.45 9.19
N GLN A 138 -11.71 20.22 9.36
CA GLN A 138 -11.05 19.18 10.14
C GLN A 138 -10.25 18.21 9.27
N GLY A 139 -10.85 17.78 8.15
CA GLY A 139 -10.29 16.76 7.26
C GLY A 139 -9.16 17.25 6.37
N PHE A 140 -9.12 18.54 6.01
CA PHE A 140 -8.11 19.05 5.09
C PHE A 140 -6.89 19.56 5.86
N LEU A 141 -5.72 19.06 5.49
CA LEU A 141 -4.43 19.54 5.94
C LEU A 141 -4.08 20.86 5.23
N SER A 142 -3.15 21.63 5.79
CA SER A 142 -2.71 22.93 5.25
C SER A 142 -2.28 22.87 3.77
N LYS A 143 -2.43 23.99 3.05
CA LYS A 143 -2.58 24.07 1.58
C LYS A 143 -1.74 23.15 0.68
N ASP A 144 -0.43 23.03 0.90
CA ASP A 144 0.42 22.37 -0.10
C ASP A 144 0.35 20.84 0.04
N PRO A 145 0.03 20.10 -1.05
CA PRO A 145 0.03 18.65 -1.03
C PRO A 145 1.40 18.08 -0.68
N PHE A 146 1.43 17.06 0.17
CA PHE A 146 2.64 16.28 0.37
C PHE A 146 3.13 15.71 -0.96
N LYS A 147 4.45 15.75 -1.16
CA LYS A 147 5.10 15.34 -2.41
C LYS A 147 5.25 13.82 -2.55
N ASP A 148 5.09 13.10 -1.44
CA ASP A 148 5.28 11.65 -1.32
C ASP A 148 4.58 11.14 -0.03
N ILE A 149 4.63 9.82 0.19
CA ILE A 149 4.29 9.14 1.44
C ILE A 149 5.08 9.74 2.59
N VAL A 150 4.38 10.26 3.60
CA VAL A 150 4.99 11.04 4.69
C VAL A 150 5.84 10.15 5.59
N THR A 151 5.43 8.90 5.83
CA THR A 151 6.21 7.99 6.68
C THR A 151 7.41 7.36 5.97
N GLY A 152 7.44 7.40 4.63
CA GLY A 152 8.52 6.86 3.80
C GLY A 152 8.93 5.44 4.19
N ASN A 153 10.23 5.16 4.12
CA ASN A 153 10.84 3.85 4.40
C ASN A 153 11.45 3.73 5.82
N LYS A 154 11.04 4.58 6.77
CA LYS A 154 11.51 4.50 8.16
C LYS A 154 11.25 3.11 8.73
N GLN A 155 12.15 2.58 9.55
CA GLN A 155 12.02 1.24 10.15
C GLN A 155 10.72 1.07 10.98
N LYS A 156 10.25 2.14 11.60
CA LYS A 156 8.94 2.23 12.23
C LYS A 156 8.29 3.50 11.74
N ALA A 157 7.06 3.42 11.26
CA ALA A 157 6.21 4.59 11.20
C ALA A 157 5.89 5.01 12.64
N ASP A 158 6.65 5.95 13.15
CA ASP A 158 6.05 6.95 14.02
C ASP A 158 4.92 7.58 13.21
N GLY A 159 3.66 7.42 13.62
CA GLY A 159 2.48 7.91 12.90
C GLY A 159 2.49 9.44 12.75
N LEU A 160 3.39 9.95 11.92
CA LEU A 160 3.85 11.34 11.81
C LEU A 160 2.72 12.30 11.46
N ILE A 161 1.56 11.78 11.10
CA ILE A 161 0.30 12.49 10.99
C ILE A 161 -0.40 12.43 12.36
N LYS A 162 0.23 12.98 13.40
CA LYS A 162 -0.35 13.00 14.76
C LYS A 162 -1.74 13.66 14.73
N HIS A 163 -2.79 12.84 14.69
CA HIS A 163 -4.21 13.17 14.81
C HIS A 163 -4.69 14.37 13.98
N LYS A 164 -4.08 14.62 12.81
CA LYS A 164 -4.60 15.62 11.88
C LYS A 164 -5.59 14.96 10.93
N GLY A 165 -6.77 15.53 10.81
CA GLY A 165 -7.85 15.01 9.98
C GLY A 165 -9.20 15.00 10.68
N ILE A 166 -10.22 14.52 9.98
CA ILE A 166 -11.57 14.34 10.48
C ILE A 166 -11.73 12.94 11.07
N ALA A 167 -12.28 12.87 12.28
CA ALA A 167 -12.63 11.59 12.91
C ALA A 167 -13.79 10.91 12.15
N ALA A 168 -13.74 9.59 12.02
CA ALA A 168 -14.80 8.82 11.37
C ALA A 168 -16.16 9.01 12.04
N THR A 169 -16.19 9.28 13.36
CA THR A 169 -17.42 9.61 14.10
C THR A 169 -18.09 10.90 13.64
N ALA A 170 -17.36 11.83 13.01
CA ALA A 170 -17.87 13.07 12.44
C ALA A 170 -18.31 12.93 10.98
N LEU A 171 -18.16 11.75 10.36
CA LEU A 171 -18.61 11.46 9.00
C LEU A 171 -20.07 11.00 8.97
N THR A 172 -20.77 11.30 7.87
CA THR A 172 -22.10 10.75 7.57
C THR A 172 -22.04 9.25 7.28
N ALA A 173 -23.18 8.58 7.21
CA ALA A 173 -23.24 7.16 6.88
C ALA A 173 -22.62 6.86 5.50
N GLU A 174 -22.89 7.69 4.50
CA GLU A 174 -22.38 7.55 3.14
C GLU A 174 -20.86 7.76 3.09
N GLN A 175 -20.36 8.75 3.83
CA GLN A 175 -18.92 9.02 3.95
C GLN A 175 -18.19 7.87 4.67
N LYS A 176 -18.80 7.29 5.72
CA LYS A 176 -18.27 6.09 6.38
C LYS A 176 -18.21 4.89 5.43
N GLN A 177 -19.20 4.73 4.54
CA GLN A 177 -19.15 3.69 3.51
C GLN A 177 -18.01 3.93 2.51
N MET A 178 -17.78 5.17 2.07
CA MET A 178 -16.63 5.50 1.21
C MET A 178 -15.30 5.20 1.92
N LEU A 179 -15.16 5.60 3.18
CA LEU A 179 -13.99 5.29 4.02
C LEU A 179 -13.74 3.76 4.08
N GLY A 180 -14.80 2.98 4.34
CA GLY A 180 -14.74 1.52 4.36
C GLY A 180 -14.31 0.91 3.03
N LYS A 181 -14.74 1.47 1.89
CA LYS A 181 -14.31 1.02 0.56
C LYS A 181 -12.82 1.25 0.32
N ILE A 182 -12.27 2.38 0.76
CA ILE A 182 -10.82 2.65 0.67
C ILE A 182 -10.06 1.60 1.49
N ILE A 183 -10.45 1.40 2.75
CA ILE A 183 -9.81 0.39 3.63
C ILE A 183 -9.86 -1.00 2.99
N PHE A 184 -11.01 -1.41 2.47
CA PHE A 184 -11.18 -2.68 1.78
C PHE A 184 -10.24 -2.80 0.57
N GLU A 185 -10.07 -1.74 -0.21
CA GLU A 185 -9.21 -1.75 -1.40
C GLU A 185 -7.73 -1.97 -1.05
N TYR A 186 -7.23 -1.37 0.03
CA TYR A 186 -5.86 -1.61 0.50
C TYR A 186 -5.67 -3.03 1.04
N VAL A 187 -6.55 -3.45 1.96
CA VAL A 187 -6.40 -4.73 2.67
C VAL A 187 -6.62 -5.93 1.75
N SER A 188 -7.53 -5.80 0.78
CA SER A 188 -7.84 -6.87 -0.18
C SER A 188 -6.76 -7.10 -1.24
N ARG A 189 -5.65 -6.37 -1.20
CA ARG A 189 -4.45 -6.71 -2.00
C ARG A 189 -3.83 -8.03 -1.51
N ALA A 190 -3.87 -8.29 -0.20
CA ALA A 190 -3.43 -9.55 0.38
C ALA A 190 -4.43 -10.69 0.13
N ARG A 191 -3.99 -11.93 0.30
CA ARG A 191 -4.84 -13.12 0.15
C ARG A 191 -6.12 -13.07 1.02
N PRO A 192 -7.26 -13.62 0.56
CA PRO A 192 -8.57 -13.36 1.18
C PRO A 192 -8.72 -13.75 2.66
N ASP A 193 -8.17 -14.88 3.07
CA ASP A 193 -8.15 -15.38 4.45
C ASP A 193 -7.40 -14.45 5.42
N PHE A 194 -6.32 -13.83 4.96
CA PHE A 194 -5.63 -12.77 5.70
C PHE A 194 -6.45 -11.48 5.70
N ALA A 195 -6.91 -11.04 4.54
CA ALA A 195 -7.66 -9.80 4.38
C ALA A 195 -8.93 -9.74 5.26
N VAL A 196 -9.69 -10.84 5.37
CA VAL A 196 -10.88 -10.92 6.23
C VAL A 196 -10.55 -10.68 7.70
N ARG A 197 -9.43 -11.23 8.20
CA ARG A 197 -8.97 -11.03 9.59
C ARG A 197 -8.60 -9.57 9.84
N GLU A 198 -7.88 -8.96 8.92
CA GLU A 198 -7.46 -7.56 9.01
C GLU A 198 -8.65 -6.60 8.92
N ILE A 199 -9.60 -6.83 8.01
CA ILE A 199 -10.84 -6.03 7.93
C ILE A 199 -11.62 -6.10 9.25
N LYS A 200 -11.73 -7.29 9.86
CA LYS A 200 -12.40 -7.46 11.15
C LYS A 200 -11.68 -6.70 12.27
N ALA A 201 -10.35 -6.74 12.29
CA ALA A 201 -9.56 -6.00 13.27
C ALA A 201 -9.71 -4.47 13.12
N ILE A 202 -9.78 -3.97 11.88
CA ILE A 202 -10.00 -2.55 11.60
C ILE A 202 -11.44 -2.12 11.94
N ASP A 203 -12.45 -2.93 11.62
CA ASP A 203 -13.85 -2.62 11.93
C ASP A 203 -14.10 -2.51 13.45
N ALA A 204 -13.41 -3.33 14.25
CA ALA A 204 -13.47 -3.26 15.72
C ALA A 204 -12.99 -1.92 16.30
N VAL A 205 -12.23 -1.12 15.54
CA VAL A 205 -11.74 0.21 15.95
C VAL A 205 -12.24 1.33 15.03
N LYS A 206 -13.29 1.09 14.23
CA LYS A 206 -13.75 2.02 13.19
C LYS A 206 -14.09 3.43 13.65
N ASP A 207 -14.55 3.58 14.90
CA ASP A 207 -14.90 4.88 15.46
C ASP A 207 -13.66 5.71 15.88
N THR A 208 -12.49 5.08 15.94
CA THR A 208 -11.22 5.75 16.24
C THR A 208 -10.47 6.22 15.00
N LEU A 209 -10.99 5.90 13.81
CA LEU A 209 -10.32 6.20 12.56
C LEU A 209 -10.32 7.70 12.27
N VAL A 210 -9.24 8.17 11.65
CA VAL A 210 -9.07 9.54 11.21
C VAL A 210 -8.74 9.55 9.73
N PHE A 211 -9.49 10.35 8.95
CA PHE A 211 -9.22 10.61 7.55
C PHE A 211 -8.62 12.01 7.38
N ALA A 212 -7.54 12.11 6.61
CA ALA A 212 -6.94 13.39 6.25
C ALA A 212 -6.81 13.52 4.73
N TRP A 213 -7.04 14.72 4.21
CA TRP A 213 -6.88 15.08 2.81
C TRP A 213 -5.96 16.28 2.66
N ASN A 214 -5.22 16.37 1.56
CA ASN A 214 -4.33 17.48 1.30
C ASN A 214 -4.19 17.68 -0.22
N GLY A 215 -4.22 18.92 -0.70
CA GLY A 215 -4.14 19.24 -2.13
C GLY A 215 -5.48 19.29 -2.86
N GLY A 216 -5.40 19.21 -4.18
CA GLY A 216 -6.52 19.49 -5.09
C GLY A 216 -7.55 18.36 -5.15
N LEU A 217 -8.76 18.69 -5.59
CA LEU A 217 -9.89 17.77 -5.65
C LEU A 217 -10.17 17.27 -7.07
N GLU A 218 -9.60 17.88 -8.10
CA GLU A 218 -9.82 17.49 -9.49
C GLU A 218 -8.71 16.59 -10.05
N VAL A 219 -9.04 15.83 -11.08
CA VAL A 219 -8.09 14.97 -11.78
C VAL A 219 -6.94 15.82 -12.33
N GLY A 220 -5.71 15.35 -12.13
CA GLY A 220 -4.49 16.09 -12.51
C GLY A 220 -4.03 17.10 -11.47
N GLU A 221 -4.78 17.31 -10.38
CA GLU A 221 -4.32 18.14 -9.26
C GLU A 221 -3.52 17.30 -8.26
N PRO A 222 -2.31 17.77 -7.85
CA PRO A 222 -1.53 17.12 -6.83
C PRO A 222 -2.29 16.99 -5.51
N HIS A 223 -2.24 15.80 -4.91
CA HIS A 223 -2.99 15.52 -3.69
C HIS A 223 -2.40 14.37 -2.88
N TYR A 224 -2.90 14.27 -1.66
CA TYR A 224 -2.53 13.27 -0.68
C TYR A 224 -3.73 12.94 0.21
N TYR A 225 -3.82 11.69 0.67
CA TYR A 225 -4.67 11.36 1.80
C TYR A 225 -4.04 10.35 2.74
N SER A 226 -4.58 10.29 3.95
CA SER A 226 -4.30 9.22 4.89
C SER A 226 -5.55 8.74 5.61
N ILE A 227 -5.53 7.47 6.00
CA ILE A 227 -6.50 6.87 6.91
C ILE A 227 -5.71 6.20 8.02
N GLN A 228 -5.89 6.67 9.24
CA GLN A 228 -5.13 6.20 10.39
C GLN A 228 -6.06 5.62 11.45
N GLY A 229 -5.70 4.44 11.95
CA GLY A 229 -6.25 3.86 13.16
C GLY A 229 -5.18 3.75 14.27
N PRO A 230 -5.51 3.14 15.41
CA PRO A 230 -4.58 2.99 16.53
C PRO A 230 -3.37 2.10 16.20
N THR A 231 -3.51 1.21 15.20
CA THR A 231 -2.52 0.20 14.87
C THR A 231 -2.11 0.19 13.40
N PHE A 232 -2.69 1.04 12.55
CA PHE A 232 -2.39 1.03 11.12
C PHE A 232 -2.43 2.43 10.53
N LEU A 233 -1.78 2.56 9.38
CA LEU A 233 -1.80 3.76 8.55
C LEU A 233 -1.87 3.38 7.07
N PHE A 234 -2.84 3.95 6.37
CA PHE A 234 -2.87 4.02 4.92
C PHE A 234 -2.45 5.42 4.49
N GLU A 235 -1.60 5.51 3.48
CA GLU A 235 -1.24 6.78 2.85
C GLU A 235 -1.36 6.64 1.33
N MET A 236 -1.72 7.74 0.67
CA MET A 236 -1.67 7.89 -0.77
C MET A 236 -1.14 9.26 -1.12
N ALA A 237 -0.19 9.33 -2.06
CA ALA A 237 0.34 10.57 -2.59
C ALA A 237 0.35 10.51 -4.11
N ASN A 238 -0.10 11.56 -4.77
CA ASN A 238 0.00 11.68 -6.22
C ASN A 238 0.33 13.14 -6.54
N PHE A 239 1.62 13.40 -6.76
CA PHE A 239 2.16 14.75 -6.89
C PHE A 239 2.96 14.92 -8.18
N GLN A 240 3.81 13.95 -8.51
CA GLN A 240 4.75 14.06 -9.62
C GLN A 240 4.05 13.85 -10.97
N GLY A 241 4.67 14.31 -12.06
CA GLY A 241 4.17 14.07 -13.42
C GLY A 241 2.82 14.72 -13.74
N GLY A 242 2.45 15.79 -13.02
CA GLY A 242 1.12 16.40 -13.11
C GLY A 242 0.03 15.53 -12.47
N ALA A 243 0.29 15.07 -11.24
CA ALA A 243 -0.51 14.07 -10.53
C ALA A 243 -0.76 12.81 -11.38
N ASN A 244 0.32 12.28 -11.95
CA ASN A 244 0.31 11.04 -12.73
C ASN A 244 1.42 10.08 -12.27
N HIS A 245 1.73 10.10 -10.97
CA HIS A 245 2.68 9.21 -10.32
C HIS A 245 2.13 8.93 -8.92
N VAL A 246 1.38 7.83 -8.82
CA VAL A 246 0.60 7.49 -7.64
C VAL A 246 1.42 6.59 -6.74
N HIS A 247 1.55 6.94 -5.47
CA HIS A 247 2.13 6.10 -4.42
C HIS A 247 1.04 5.75 -3.42
N ALA A 248 0.90 4.47 -3.07
CA ALA A 248 -0.07 4.01 -2.07
C ALA A 248 0.60 3.03 -1.10
N SER A 249 0.55 3.34 0.19
CA SER A 249 1.18 2.53 1.25
C SER A 249 0.19 2.08 2.32
N TRP A 250 0.43 0.90 2.86
CA TRP A 250 -0.20 0.36 4.06
C TRP A 250 0.88 -0.10 5.05
N ARG A 251 0.75 0.36 6.28
CA ARG A 251 1.62 -0.03 7.40
C ARG A 251 0.80 -0.48 8.60
N ASP A 252 1.14 -1.62 9.17
CA ASP A 252 0.79 -1.96 10.55
C ASP A 252 1.85 -1.33 11.47
N LEU A 253 1.42 -0.44 12.36
CA LEU A 253 2.28 0.32 13.27
C LEU A 253 2.85 -0.55 14.41
N LYS A 254 2.32 -1.76 14.61
CA LYS A 254 2.85 -2.77 15.51
C LYS A 254 3.75 -3.77 14.77
N LYS A 255 3.41 -4.11 13.52
CA LYS A 255 4.08 -5.13 12.69
C LYS A 255 4.77 -4.54 11.45
N ASP A 256 5.49 -3.44 11.66
CA ASP A 256 6.22 -2.71 10.61
C ASP A 256 7.54 -3.42 10.21
N PHE A 257 8.44 -2.76 9.45
CA PHE A 257 9.72 -3.34 8.99
C PHE A 257 10.58 -4.02 10.09
N ALA A 258 10.38 -3.68 11.36
CA ALA A 258 11.06 -4.26 12.53
C ALA A 258 10.17 -5.13 13.41
N TYR A 259 9.16 -5.76 12.82
CA TYR A 259 8.35 -6.75 13.50
C TYR A 259 9.22 -7.92 13.98
N ASP A 260 9.08 -8.28 15.26
CA ASP A 260 9.82 -9.37 15.89
C ASP A 260 8.82 -10.40 16.45
N PRO A 261 8.33 -11.32 15.61
CA PRO A 261 7.34 -12.31 16.00
C PRO A 261 7.86 -13.29 17.05
N LEU A 262 9.15 -13.62 17.03
CA LEU A 262 9.75 -14.55 17.98
C LEU A 262 9.76 -13.98 19.40
N ARG A 263 10.08 -12.68 19.53
CA ARG A 263 10.01 -11.99 20.81
C ARG A 263 8.57 -11.86 21.32
N GLU A 264 7.58 -11.69 20.45
CA GLU A 264 6.17 -11.66 20.87
C GLU A 264 5.71 -13.04 21.35
N HIS A 265 5.98 -14.09 20.59
CA HIS A 265 5.69 -15.47 20.97
C HIS A 265 6.33 -15.84 22.32
N ALA A 266 7.60 -15.47 22.55
CA ALA A 266 8.28 -15.71 23.81
C ALA A 266 7.59 -15.00 25.01
N LYS A 267 7.02 -13.82 24.81
CA LYS A 267 6.28 -13.10 25.87
C LYS A 267 4.95 -13.77 26.19
N GLU A 268 4.21 -14.23 25.18
CA GLU A 268 2.94 -14.94 25.38
C GLU A 268 3.15 -16.25 26.15
N HIS A 269 4.20 -17.01 25.82
CA HIS A 269 4.55 -18.23 26.55
C HIS A 269 5.21 -18.00 27.91
N ALA A 270 5.86 -16.86 28.13
CA ALA A 270 6.37 -16.47 29.45
C ALA A 270 5.26 -15.97 30.38
N ALA A 271 4.18 -15.38 29.85
CA ALA A 271 3.03 -14.91 30.62
C ALA A 271 2.02 -16.01 30.98
N GLY A 272 2.15 -17.20 30.37
CA GLY A 272 1.34 -18.39 30.67
C GLY A 272 1.95 -19.37 31.68
N LYS A 273 3.04 -18.99 32.36
CA LYS A 273 3.65 -19.71 33.48
C LYS A 273 3.54 -18.89 34.76
#